data_AF-A0A955EE68-F1
#
_entry.id   AF-A0A955EE68-F1
#
_cell.length_a   1.000
_cell.length_b   1.000
_cell.length_c   1.000
_cell.angle_alpha   90.00
_cell.angle_beta   90.00
_cell.angle_gamma   90.00
#
_symmetry.space_group_name_H-M   'P 1'
#
loop_
_entity.id
_entity.type
_entity.pdbx_description
1 polymer ?
#
loop_
_entity_poly.entity_id
_entity_poly.type
_entity_poly.pdbx_seq_one_letter_code
_entity_poly.pdbx_strand_id
1 'polypeptide(L)'
;MRSALMICVTLGCATTTFAADWVQWSSNGQFYAVGLAPGGITWSDARAAALAQDADLVSITSAAENAFVFSLVNDPALFIPEVGTPAGLGPWIGLWKPAAAWEWTDGNPFAYTNWAPGEPNGVGGVEFRGHYFGPNGTPTALWNDFPDNGSTFPGHETPVAWIMERGNCPGDVNGDLHADFTDLNLILENWATTVTPGTNGDLDHNGTVDFSDLNIMLGNWGEVCESSD
;
A
#
# COMPACT_ATOMS: atom_id res chain seq x y z
N MET A 1 -19.01 8.87 -9.92
CA MET A 1 -19.22 9.08 -8.47
C MET A 1 -19.76 7.78 -7.91
N ARG A 2 -18.87 6.86 -7.51
CA ARG A 2 -19.26 5.62 -6.84
C ARG A 2 -18.87 5.78 -5.37
N SER A 3 -19.86 5.64 -4.50
CA SER A 3 -19.76 5.90 -3.06
C SER A 3 -18.97 4.80 -2.37
N ALA A 4 -17.98 5.17 -1.56
CA ALA A 4 -17.32 4.28 -0.60
C ALA A 4 -18.29 3.92 0.53
N LEU A 5 -18.29 2.65 0.95
CA LEU A 5 -19.14 2.10 2.00
C LEU A 5 -18.61 2.55 3.38
N MET A 6 -19.46 3.21 4.16
CA MET A 6 -19.16 3.69 5.51
C MET A 6 -19.50 2.61 6.54
N ILE A 7 -18.50 1.94 7.13
CA ILE A 7 -18.68 1.16 8.35
C ILE A 7 -18.12 1.99 9.51
N CYS A 8 -19.01 2.65 10.25
CA CYS A 8 -18.68 3.39 11.47
C CYS A 8 -19.33 2.65 12.66
N VAL A 9 -18.53 1.93 13.45
CA VAL A 9 -18.95 1.41 14.74
C VAL A 9 -18.46 2.38 15.82
N THR A 10 -19.43 3.14 16.33
CA THR A 10 -19.45 4.15 17.39
C THR A 10 -18.23 4.41 18.31
N LEU A 11 -18.02 5.73 18.49
CA LEU A 11 -17.27 6.52 19.48
C LEU A 11 -15.73 6.63 19.34
N GLY A 12 -15.32 7.67 18.60
CA GLY A 12 -14.07 8.40 18.86
C GLY A 12 -12.93 8.23 17.87
N CYS A 13 -13.12 7.55 16.75
CA CYS A 13 -12.07 7.35 15.76
C CYS A 13 -12.00 8.52 14.75
N ALA A 14 -10.80 9.02 14.46
CA ALA A 14 -10.57 9.89 13.31
C ALA A 14 -11.11 9.21 12.05
N THR A 15 -11.79 9.96 11.19
CA THR A 15 -12.39 9.40 9.97
C THR A 15 -11.28 9.07 8.97
N THR A 16 -10.78 7.84 8.99
CA THR A 16 -10.01 7.25 7.89
C THR A 16 -10.98 6.94 6.75
N THR A 17 -10.76 7.56 5.59
CA THR A 17 -11.51 7.25 4.37
C THR A 17 -10.71 6.24 3.56
N PHE A 18 -11.33 5.08 3.30
CA PHE A 18 -10.71 3.97 2.58
C PHE A 18 -10.41 4.27 1.11
N ALA A 19 -9.51 3.45 0.59
CA ALA A 19 -8.63 3.70 -0.53
C ALA A 19 -9.31 3.90 -1.89
N ALA A 20 -8.59 4.56 -2.81
CA ALA A 20 -8.84 4.40 -4.24
C ALA A 20 -8.80 2.90 -4.62
N ASP A 21 -9.51 2.51 -5.68
CA ASP A 21 -9.52 1.12 -6.18
C ASP A 21 -8.08 0.58 -6.34
N TRP A 22 -7.86 -0.71 -6.00
CA TRP A 22 -6.58 -1.37 -6.18
C TRP A 22 -6.13 -1.34 -7.66
N VAL A 23 -4.89 -0.93 -7.89
CA VAL A 23 -4.28 -0.86 -9.23
C VAL A 23 -3.18 -1.92 -9.33
N GLN A 24 -3.33 -2.84 -10.28
CA GLN A 24 -2.28 -3.81 -10.56
C GLN A 24 -1.14 -3.16 -11.36
N TRP A 25 0.11 -3.34 -10.92
CA TRP A 25 1.26 -3.01 -11.74
C TRP A 25 1.68 -4.22 -12.57
N SER A 26 1.52 -4.14 -13.88
CA SER A 26 1.80 -5.26 -14.79
C SER A 26 3.25 -5.74 -14.81
N SER A 27 4.20 -4.99 -14.23
CA SER A 27 5.62 -5.38 -14.25
C SER A 27 5.99 -6.40 -13.19
N ASN A 28 5.34 -6.40 -12.03
CA ASN A 28 5.53 -7.38 -10.96
C ASN A 28 4.23 -8.10 -10.55
N GLY A 29 3.09 -7.72 -11.13
CA GLY A 29 1.79 -8.30 -10.84
C GLY A 29 1.14 -7.76 -9.57
N GLN A 30 1.87 -7.07 -8.69
CA GLN A 30 1.42 -6.61 -7.38
C GLN A 30 0.29 -5.58 -7.49
N PHE A 31 -0.54 -5.51 -6.46
CA PHE A 31 -1.62 -4.53 -6.36
C PHE A 31 -1.25 -3.42 -5.39
N TYR A 32 -1.59 -2.19 -5.77
CA TYR A 32 -1.31 -0.99 -4.99
C TYR A 32 -2.57 -0.16 -4.78
N ALA A 33 -2.70 0.45 -3.61
CA ALA A 33 -3.80 1.34 -3.28
C ALA A 33 -3.33 2.50 -2.40
N VAL A 34 -4.09 3.60 -2.40
CA VAL A 34 -3.76 4.80 -1.62
C VAL A 34 -4.81 5.01 -0.54
N GLY A 35 -4.41 4.96 0.72
CA GLY A 35 -5.26 5.30 1.86
C GLY A 35 -5.21 6.79 2.18
N LEU A 36 -6.32 7.35 2.66
CA LEU A 36 -6.47 8.78 2.93
C LEU A 36 -6.90 9.03 4.38
N ALA A 37 -6.17 9.94 5.04
CA ALA A 37 -6.47 10.48 6.36
C ALA A 37 -6.29 12.00 6.35
N PRO A 38 -7.33 12.78 5.98
CA PRO A 38 -7.23 14.24 5.89
C PRO A 38 -6.82 14.94 7.19
N GLY A 39 -7.03 14.27 8.35
CA GLY A 39 -6.59 14.76 9.67
C GLY A 39 -5.15 14.40 10.02
N GLY A 40 -4.42 13.74 9.13
CA GLY A 40 -3.12 13.15 9.39
C GLY A 40 -3.20 11.76 10.00
N ILE A 41 -2.16 10.95 9.78
CA ILE A 41 -2.02 9.60 10.32
C ILE A 41 -0.57 9.33 10.71
N THR A 42 -0.35 8.64 11.82
CA THR A 42 0.99 8.16 12.19
C THR A 42 1.42 7.05 11.23
N TRP A 43 2.72 6.81 11.11
CA TRP A 43 3.19 5.71 10.28
C TRP A 43 2.70 4.36 10.83
N SER A 44 2.73 4.16 12.15
CA SER A 44 2.24 2.93 12.78
C SER A 44 0.76 2.70 12.56
N ASP A 45 -0.08 3.74 12.62
CA ASP A 45 -1.51 3.61 12.33
C ASP A 45 -1.77 3.36 10.84
N ALA A 46 -0.97 3.97 9.95
CA ALA A 46 -1.05 3.72 8.52
C ALA A 46 -0.71 2.26 8.18
N ARG A 47 0.34 1.69 8.80
CA ARG A 47 0.68 0.28 8.67
C ARG A 47 -0.44 -0.62 9.22
N ALA A 48 -0.97 -0.32 10.41
CA ALA A 48 -2.08 -1.07 10.96
C ALA A 48 -3.32 -1.05 10.05
N ALA A 49 -3.58 0.08 9.38
CA ALA A 49 -4.66 0.21 8.40
C ALA A 49 -4.40 -0.56 7.09
N ALA A 50 -3.13 -0.71 6.68
CA ALA A 50 -2.75 -1.57 5.56
C ALA A 50 -2.96 -3.05 5.91
N LEU A 51 -2.46 -3.49 7.06
CA LEU A 51 -2.59 -4.87 7.54
C LEU A 51 -4.05 -5.29 7.72
N ALA A 52 -4.92 -4.36 8.12
CA ALA A 52 -6.37 -4.60 8.21
C ALA A 52 -7.07 -4.80 6.85
N GLN A 53 -6.35 -4.64 5.73
CA GLN A 53 -6.81 -4.84 4.36
C GLN A 53 -5.97 -5.90 3.63
N ASP A 54 -5.31 -6.79 4.38
CA ASP A 54 -4.50 -7.87 3.84
C ASP A 54 -3.42 -7.31 2.88
N ALA A 55 -2.67 -6.33 3.40
CA ALA A 55 -1.64 -5.57 2.70
C ALA A 55 -0.59 -5.06 3.69
N ASP A 56 0.57 -4.60 3.21
CA ASP A 56 1.48 -3.76 4.00
C ASP A 56 1.59 -2.37 3.38
N LEU A 57 2.29 -1.47 4.06
CA LEU A 57 2.82 -0.29 3.41
C LEU A 57 3.81 -0.69 2.30
N VAL A 58 3.72 0.01 1.18
CA VAL A 58 4.45 -0.34 -0.05
C VAL A 58 5.97 -0.45 0.15
N SER A 59 6.58 -1.49 -0.42
CA SER A 59 8.01 -1.50 -0.67
C SER A 59 8.33 -0.99 -2.06
N ILE A 60 9.50 -0.39 -2.22
CA ILE A 60 9.93 0.14 -3.51
C ILE A 60 11.33 -0.40 -3.80
N THR A 61 11.38 -1.40 -4.67
CA THR A 61 12.55 -2.22 -4.96
C THR A 61 13.24 -1.84 -6.27
N SER A 62 12.64 -0.93 -7.05
CA SER A 62 13.22 -0.45 -8.31
C SER A 62 12.81 0.99 -8.68
N ALA A 63 13.57 1.60 -9.59
CA ALA A 63 13.22 2.93 -10.12
C ALA A 63 11.91 2.93 -10.92
N ALA A 64 11.59 1.81 -11.59
CA ALA A 64 10.35 1.67 -12.35
C ALA A 64 9.14 1.59 -11.42
N GLU A 65 9.27 0.84 -10.32
CA GLU A 65 8.27 0.76 -9.26
C GLU A 65 8.06 2.11 -8.58
N ASN A 66 9.15 2.82 -8.24
CA ASN A 66 9.05 4.16 -7.67
C ASN A 66 8.28 5.13 -8.59
N ALA A 67 8.54 5.07 -9.89
CA ALA A 67 7.83 5.90 -10.86
C ALA A 67 6.34 5.53 -10.96
N PHE A 68 6.02 4.23 -10.94
CA PHE A 68 4.64 3.74 -10.94
C PHE A 68 3.91 4.16 -9.66
N VAL A 69 4.45 3.85 -8.48
CA VAL A 69 3.88 4.19 -7.18
C VAL A 69 3.68 5.71 -7.06
N PHE A 70 4.69 6.51 -7.43
CA PHE A 70 4.55 7.97 -7.41
C PHE A 70 3.44 8.46 -8.34
N SER A 71 3.20 7.81 -9.48
CA SER A 71 2.11 8.20 -10.39
C SER A 71 0.71 8.06 -9.77
N LEU A 72 0.55 7.18 -8.76
CA LEU A 72 -0.69 7.01 -8.01
C LEU A 72 -0.94 8.16 -7.02
N VAL A 73 0.13 8.85 -6.60
CA VAL A 73 0.09 9.84 -5.51
C VAL A 73 0.57 11.23 -5.91
N ASN A 74 0.84 11.49 -7.20
CA ASN A 74 1.28 12.80 -7.71
C ASN A 74 0.13 13.84 -7.74
N ASP A 75 -0.66 13.91 -6.68
CA ASP A 75 -1.67 14.92 -6.44
C ASP A 75 -1.16 15.88 -5.35
N PRO A 76 -1.07 17.18 -5.61
CA PRO A 76 -0.70 18.18 -4.61
C PRO A 76 -1.53 18.13 -3.31
N ALA A 77 -2.76 17.59 -3.34
CA ALA A 77 -3.57 17.43 -2.14
C ALA A 77 -3.00 16.41 -1.14
N LEU A 78 -2.09 15.54 -1.58
CA LEU A 78 -1.45 14.52 -0.75
C LEU A 78 -0.08 14.96 -0.20
N PHE A 79 0.37 16.17 -0.56
CA PHE A 79 1.62 16.74 -0.12
C PHE A 79 1.37 18.04 0.66
N ILE A 80 1.68 18.01 1.95
CA ILE A 80 1.44 19.15 2.84
C ILE A 80 2.76 19.86 3.18
N PRO A 81 2.80 21.20 3.17
CA PRO A 81 3.99 21.95 3.55
C PRO A 81 4.18 21.89 5.06
N GLU A 82 5.41 21.67 5.52
CA GLU A 82 5.70 21.71 6.95
C GLU A 82 5.81 23.16 7.44
N VAL A 83 5.15 23.46 8.56
CA VAL A 83 5.10 24.83 9.08
C VAL A 83 6.47 25.27 9.56
N GLY A 84 6.99 26.34 8.98
CA GLY A 84 8.25 26.98 9.42
C GLY A 84 9.52 26.34 8.86
N THR A 85 9.41 25.38 7.94
CA THR A 85 10.54 24.76 7.23
C THR A 85 10.27 24.72 5.72
N PRO A 86 11.29 24.50 4.86
CA PRO A 86 11.07 24.27 3.43
C PRO A 86 10.69 22.80 3.13
N ALA A 87 10.57 21.94 4.15
CA ALA A 87 10.19 20.56 3.97
C ALA A 87 8.69 20.43 3.67
N GLY A 88 8.31 19.28 3.13
CA GLY A 88 6.91 18.92 3.03
C GLY A 88 6.73 17.41 3.01
N LEU A 89 5.56 17.02 3.48
CA LEU A 89 5.21 15.66 3.83
C LEU A 89 4.31 15.10 2.74
N GLY A 90 4.81 14.12 2.01
CA GLY A 90 4.02 13.26 1.15
C GLY A 90 3.61 11.96 1.83
N PRO A 91 2.94 11.06 1.10
CA PRO A 91 2.40 9.82 1.66
C PRO A 91 3.45 8.89 2.28
N TRP A 92 3.04 8.16 3.31
CA TRP A 92 3.85 7.12 3.95
C TRP A 92 4.13 5.93 3.02
N ILE A 93 5.33 5.37 3.15
CA ILE A 93 5.77 4.12 2.49
C ILE A 93 6.25 3.13 3.56
N GLY A 94 6.46 1.86 3.19
CA GLY A 94 6.78 0.77 4.11
C GLY A 94 8.19 0.76 4.66
N LEU A 95 8.92 1.87 4.52
CA LEU A 95 10.31 1.98 4.91
C LEU A 95 10.41 2.33 6.40
N TRP A 96 11.21 1.57 7.16
CA TRP A 96 11.40 1.80 8.58
C TRP A 96 12.83 1.45 9.02
N LYS A 97 13.23 1.96 10.19
CA LYS A 97 14.58 1.75 10.75
C LYS A 97 14.49 1.20 12.18
N PRO A 98 14.31 -0.13 12.37
CA PRO A 98 14.14 -0.72 13.70
C PRO A 98 15.42 -0.67 14.55
N ALA A 99 16.58 -0.61 13.90
CA ALA A 99 17.88 -0.52 14.57
C ALA A 99 18.87 0.35 13.77
N ALA A 100 19.99 -0.22 13.31
CA ALA A 100 21.03 0.53 12.62
C ALA A 100 20.75 0.71 11.12
N ALA A 101 19.96 -0.18 10.50
CA ALA A 101 19.71 -0.24 9.07
C ALA A 101 18.26 0.03 8.73
N TRP A 102 18.04 0.57 7.52
CA TRP A 102 16.74 0.74 6.91
C TRP A 102 16.28 -0.60 6.30
N GLU A 103 15.00 -0.90 6.49
CA GLU A 103 14.35 -2.15 6.09
C GLU A 103 12.98 -1.82 5.49
N TRP A 104 12.48 -2.70 4.63
CA TRP A 104 11.06 -2.69 4.26
C TRP A 104 10.28 -3.52 5.27
N THR A 105 9.04 -3.10 5.52
CA THR A 105 8.12 -3.76 6.46
C THR A 105 7.65 -5.12 5.98
N ASP A 106 7.61 -5.31 4.67
CA ASP A 106 7.25 -6.55 3.98
C ASP A 106 8.44 -7.52 3.79
N GLY A 107 9.59 -7.23 4.41
CA GLY A 107 10.79 -8.06 4.35
C GLY A 107 11.56 -8.02 3.03
N ASN A 108 11.12 -7.22 2.04
CA ASN A 108 11.84 -7.09 0.78
C ASN A 108 13.27 -6.56 1.00
N PRO A 109 14.26 -6.98 0.19
CA PRO A 109 15.62 -6.48 0.31
C PRO A 109 15.69 -4.96 0.07
N PHE A 110 16.26 -4.23 1.03
CA PHE A 110 16.53 -2.80 0.90
C PHE A 110 17.77 -2.54 0.02
N ALA A 111 17.62 -2.71 -1.31
CA ALA A 111 18.71 -2.57 -2.28
C ALA A 111 18.59 -1.31 -3.18
N TYR A 112 17.36 -0.84 -3.42
CA TYR A 112 17.09 0.37 -4.18
C TYR A 112 16.77 1.53 -3.23
N THR A 113 17.25 2.74 -3.58
CA THR A 113 16.98 3.95 -2.81
C THR A 113 16.65 5.12 -3.72
N ASN A 114 15.71 5.98 -3.30
CA ASN A 114 15.43 7.24 -3.96
C ASN A 114 15.37 8.43 -3.00
N TRP A 115 16.29 8.47 -2.04
CA TRP A 115 16.41 9.55 -1.06
C TRP A 115 16.55 10.92 -1.71
N ALA A 116 15.92 11.93 -1.12
CA ALA A 116 16.14 13.31 -1.48
C ALA A 116 17.59 13.74 -1.13
N PRO A 117 18.14 14.77 -1.80
CA PRO A 117 19.47 15.27 -1.47
C PRO A 117 19.58 15.69 0.01
N GLY A 118 20.45 15.01 0.76
CA GLY A 118 20.63 15.24 2.19
C GLY A 118 20.03 14.15 3.08
N GLU A 119 19.17 13.29 2.51
CA GLU A 119 18.45 12.25 3.25
C GLU A 119 19.10 10.87 3.12
N PRO A 120 18.86 9.96 4.09
CA PRO A 120 18.17 10.21 5.37
C PRO A 120 19.09 10.92 6.37
N ASN A 121 18.57 11.92 7.09
CA ASN A 121 19.38 12.77 7.96
C ASN A 121 19.17 12.52 9.46
N GLY A 122 18.08 11.85 9.85
CA GLY A 122 17.81 11.44 11.22
C GLY A 122 17.58 12.60 12.21
N VAL A 123 16.86 13.66 11.84
CA VAL A 123 16.65 14.85 12.71
C VAL A 123 16.22 14.42 14.11
N GLY A 124 16.91 14.95 15.12
CA GLY A 124 16.59 14.69 16.53
C GLY A 124 16.82 13.24 16.98
N GLY A 125 17.31 12.35 16.12
CA GLY A 125 17.47 10.93 16.40
C GLY A 125 16.14 10.19 16.55
N VAL A 126 15.08 10.67 15.88
CA VAL A 126 13.72 10.09 15.98
C VAL A 126 13.08 9.80 14.62
N GLU A 127 13.73 10.16 13.51
CA GLU A 127 13.24 9.92 12.16
C GLU A 127 13.57 8.50 11.70
N PHE A 128 12.59 7.62 11.83
CA PHE A 128 12.75 6.18 11.60
C PHE A 128 11.72 5.61 10.63
N ARG A 129 10.99 6.46 9.91
CA ARG A 129 9.92 6.11 8.96
C ARG A 129 10.15 6.82 7.65
N GLY A 130 9.99 6.14 6.52
CA GLY A 130 10.12 6.75 5.21
C GLY A 130 8.78 7.24 4.66
N HIS A 131 8.82 8.36 3.95
CA HIS A 131 7.69 8.89 3.17
C HIS A 131 8.18 9.54 1.87
N TYR A 132 7.27 9.79 0.93
CA TYR A 132 7.59 10.67 -0.19
C TYR A 132 7.82 12.10 0.29
N PHE A 133 8.87 12.74 -0.22
CA PHE A 133 9.26 14.09 0.12
C PHE A 133 8.70 15.09 -0.90
N GLY A 134 8.22 16.23 -0.41
CA GLY A 134 7.78 17.31 -1.29
C GLY A 134 8.21 18.67 -0.79
N PRO A 135 9.29 19.29 -1.31
CA PRO A 135 9.71 20.62 -0.88
C PRO A 135 8.56 21.63 -0.97
N ASN A 136 8.26 22.30 0.15
CA ASN A 136 7.12 23.21 0.30
C ASN A 136 5.77 22.60 -0.14
N GLY A 137 5.57 21.29 0.04
CA GLY A 137 4.38 20.56 -0.40
C GLY A 137 4.31 20.29 -1.91
N THR A 138 5.38 20.51 -2.66
CA THR A 138 5.42 20.17 -4.10
C THR A 138 5.67 18.67 -4.26
N PRO A 139 4.79 17.89 -4.92
CA PRO A 139 5.00 16.46 -5.10
C PRO A 139 6.34 16.14 -5.77
N THR A 140 7.10 15.22 -5.19
CA THR A 140 8.28 14.62 -5.84
C THR A 140 8.34 13.12 -5.57
N ALA A 141 9.02 12.40 -6.45
CA ALA A 141 9.22 10.96 -6.30
C ALA A 141 10.36 10.60 -5.33
N LEU A 142 10.95 11.58 -4.64
CA LEU A 142 12.08 11.40 -3.72
C LEU A 142 11.59 11.05 -2.33
N TRP A 143 12.44 10.44 -1.50
CA TRP A 143 12.07 10.01 -0.14
C TRP A 143 12.75 10.86 0.94
N ASN A 144 12.10 10.94 2.09
CA ASN A 144 12.63 11.55 3.31
C ASN A 144 12.34 10.63 4.51
N ASP A 145 13.18 10.70 5.54
CA ASP A 145 12.90 10.11 6.84
C ASP A 145 12.15 11.08 7.76
N PHE A 146 11.21 10.55 8.54
CA PHE A 146 10.36 11.35 9.42
C PHE A 146 10.02 10.58 10.70
N PRO A 147 9.63 11.25 11.80
CA PRO A 147 9.19 10.57 13.01
C PRO A 147 7.88 9.82 12.77
N ASP A 148 7.64 8.78 13.56
CA ASP A 148 6.39 8.01 13.51
C ASP A 148 5.13 8.88 13.63
N ASN A 149 5.22 9.90 14.48
CA ASN A 149 4.20 10.91 14.68
C ASN A 149 4.84 12.30 14.63
N GLY A 150 4.48 13.10 13.62
CA GLY A 150 4.94 14.48 13.43
C GLY A 150 4.69 15.39 14.63
N SER A 151 3.70 15.09 15.49
CA SER A 151 3.46 15.86 16.72
C SER A 151 4.59 15.76 17.75
N THR A 152 5.63 14.95 17.53
CA THR A 152 6.88 15.00 18.32
C THR A 152 7.55 16.36 18.28
N PHE A 153 7.28 17.18 17.25
CA PHE A 153 7.76 18.56 17.16
C PHE A 153 6.57 19.55 17.19
N PRO A 154 6.61 20.61 18.03
CA PRO A 154 5.53 21.58 18.10
C PRO A 154 5.27 22.25 16.75
N GLY A 155 4.05 22.10 16.22
CA GLY A 155 3.63 22.70 14.95
C GLY A 155 3.92 21.86 13.71
N HIS A 156 4.43 20.63 13.86
CA HIS A 156 4.67 19.72 12.75
C HIS A 156 3.42 18.89 12.44
N GLU A 157 3.18 18.72 11.13
CA GLU A 157 2.05 17.97 10.59
C GLU A 157 2.43 16.48 10.43
N THR A 158 1.45 15.63 10.20
CA THR A 158 1.64 14.22 9.85
C THR A 158 1.13 13.99 8.44
N PRO A 159 1.78 13.14 7.62
CA PRO A 159 1.26 12.76 6.30
C PRO A 159 -0.24 12.43 6.33
N VAL A 160 -0.93 12.86 5.28
CA VAL A 160 -2.39 12.70 5.13
C VAL A 160 -2.79 11.49 4.28
N ALA A 161 -1.81 10.70 3.88
CA ALA A 161 -2.00 9.53 3.04
C ALA A 161 -0.89 8.50 3.24
N TRP A 162 -1.15 7.28 2.79
CA TRP A 162 -0.19 6.19 2.77
C TRP A 162 -0.43 5.31 1.55
N ILE A 163 0.62 4.65 1.06
CA ILE A 163 0.50 3.71 -0.04
C ILE A 163 0.61 2.29 0.50
N MET A 164 -0.31 1.44 0.07
CA MET A 164 -0.38 0.04 0.41
C MET A 164 0.02 -0.80 -0.79
N GLU A 165 0.64 -1.94 -0.53
CA GLU A 165 0.95 -2.99 -1.48
C GLU A 165 0.45 -4.32 -0.92
N ARG A 166 -0.08 -5.15 -1.81
CA ARG A 166 -0.35 -6.56 -1.50
C ARG A 166 0.06 -7.45 -2.66
N GLY A 167 0.38 -8.68 -2.31
CA GLY A 167 0.81 -9.69 -3.27
C GLY A 167 -0.25 -9.97 -4.34
N ASN A 168 0.21 -10.38 -5.52
CA ASN A 168 -0.63 -11.03 -6.51
C ASN A 168 -0.62 -12.52 -6.24
N CYS A 169 -1.72 -13.06 -5.69
CA CYS A 169 -1.93 -14.50 -5.61
C CYS A 169 -2.84 -14.90 -6.78
N PRO A 170 -2.31 -15.40 -7.90
CA PRO A 170 -3.15 -15.74 -9.04
C PRO A 170 -4.12 -16.87 -8.73
N GLY A 171 -3.86 -17.66 -7.67
CA GLY A 171 -4.77 -18.70 -7.17
C GLY A 171 -5.70 -18.27 -6.03
N ASP A 172 -5.54 -17.06 -5.49
CA ASP A 172 -6.43 -16.50 -4.46
C ASP A 172 -7.63 -15.84 -5.14
N VAL A 173 -8.74 -16.56 -5.13
CA VAL A 173 -10.00 -16.16 -5.77
C VAL A 173 -10.85 -15.35 -4.80
N ASN A 174 -10.70 -15.61 -3.50
CA ASN A 174 -11.56 -15.07 -2.46
C ASN A 174 -11.01 -13.77 -1.84
N GLY A 175 -9.73 -13.47 -2.08
CA GLY A 175 -9.01 -12.30 -1.63
C GLY A 175 -8.40 -12.41 -0.24
N ASP A 176 -8.27 -13.62 0.32
CA ASP A 176 -7.69 -13.86 1.66
C ASP A 176 -6.18 -14.10 1.63
N LEU A 177 -5.53 -13.85 0.50
CA LEU A 177 -4.12 -14.03 0.22
C LEU A 177 -3.62 -15.48 0.26
N HIS A 178 -4.52 -16.46 0.31
CA HIS A 178 -4.18 -17.86 0.28
C HIS A 178 -4.76 -18.47 -0.99
N ALA A 179 -4.00 -19.35 -1.64
CA ALA A 179 -4.53 -20.18 -2.71
C ALA A 179 -4.87 -21.56 -2.13
N ASP A 180 -6.06 -21.71 -1.55
CA ASP A 180 -6.43 -22.89 -0.78
C ASP A 180 -7.80 -23.49 -1.15
N PHE A 181 -8.31 -24.37 -0.30
CA PHE A 181 -9.56 -25.07 -0.57
C PHE A 181 -10.78 -24.14 -0.68
N THR A 182 -10.71 -22.95 -0.08
CA THR A 182 -11.75 -21.91 -0.16
C THR A 182 -11.86 -21.37 -1.58
N ASP A 183 -10.72 -21.10 -2.24
CA ASP A 183 -10.68 -20.60 -3.61
C ASP A 183 -11.13 -21.65 -4.62
N LEU A 184 -10.74 -22.90 -4.39
CA LEU A 184 -11.17 -24.01 -5.23
C LEU A 184 -12.68 -24.18 -5.15
N ASN A 185 -13.25 -24.07 -3.96
CA ASN A 185 -14.70 -24.13 -3.80
C ASN A 185 -15.39 -23.02 -4.59
N LEU A 186 -14.87 -21.78 -4.59
CA LEU A 186 -15.45 -20.68 -5.37
C LEU A 186 -15.44 -20.95 -6.89
N ILE A 187 -14.35 -21.51 -7.42
CA ILE A 187 -14.27 -21.93 -8.83
C ILE A 187 -15.30 -23.02 -9.13
N LEU A 188 -15.42 -24.02 -8.25
CA LEU A 188 -16.37 -25.13 -8.42
C LEU A 188 -17.83 -24.69 -8.27
N GLU A 189 -18.11 -23.72 -7.40
CA GLU A 189 -19.45 -23.14 -7.20
C GLU A 189 -19.96 -22.41 -8.45
N ASN A 190 -19.05 -21.77 -9.20
CA ASN A 190 -19.38 -21.00 -10.40
C ASN A 190 -19.03 -21.76 -11.70
N TRP A 191 -18.73 -23.05 -11.63
CA TRP A 191 -18.23 -23.84 -12.76
C TRP A 191 -19.14 -23.78 -14.00
N ALA A 192 -18.53 -23.55 -15.17
CA ALA A 192 -19.18 -23.44 -16.48
C ALA A 192 -20.24 -22.32 -16.54
N THR A 193 -20.14 -21.30 -15.69
CA THR A 193 -20.99 -20.12 -15.74
C THR A 193 -20.28 -18.93 -16.39
N THR A 194 -21.07 -18.00 -16.93
CA THR A 194 -20.56 -16.70 -17.39
C THR A 194 -20.63 -15.70 -16.24
N VAL A 195 -19.52 -15.03 -15.97
CA VAL A 195 -19.37 -14.07 -14.87
C VAL A 195 -18.84 -12.74 -15.41
N THR A 196 -18.73 -11.73 -14.55
CA THR A 196 -17.97 -10.54 -14.93
C THR A 196 -16.49 -10.93 -14.97
N PRO A 197 -15.73 -10.56 -16.02
CA PRO A 197 -14.31 -10.91 -16.09
C PRO A 197 -13.54 -10.57 -14.81
N GLY A 198 -12.80 -11.53 -14.27
CA GLY A 198 -12.02 -11.38 -13.02
C GLY A 198 -12.82 -11.56 -11.73
N THR A 199 -14.04 -12.07 -11.78
CA THR A 199 -14.91 -12.24 -10.58
C THR A 199 -15.38 -13.69 -10.44
N ASN A 200 -15.73 -14.09 -9.21
CA ASN A 200 -16.42 -15.36 -8.93
C ASN A 200 -15.73 -16.60 -9.54
N GLY A 201 -14.39 -16.67 -9.49
CA GLY A 201 -13.61 -17.80 -9.97
C GLY A 201 -13.13 -17.73 -11.42
N ASP A 202 -13.38 -16.65 -12.16
CA ASP A 202 -12.78 -16.38 -13.47
C ASP A 202 -11.43 -15.68 -13.29
N LEU A 203 -10.35 -16.46 -13.26
CA LEU A 203 -8.97 -16.03 -13.02
C LEU A 203 -8.27 -15.62 -14.32
N ASP A 204 -8.63 -16.19 -15.47
CA ASP A 204 -8.03 -15.82 -16.76
C ASP A 204 -8.71 -14.63 -17.45
N HIS A 205 -9.80 -14.12 -16.84
CA HIS A 205 -10.59 -12.96 -17.26
C HIS A 205 -11.26 -13.14 -18.63
N ASN A 206 -11.53 -14.37 -19.03
CA ASN A 206 -12.21 -14.65 -20.31
C ASN A 206 -13.74 -14.51 -20.22
N GLY A 207 -14.29 -14.31 -19.01
CA GLY A 207 -15.72 -14.15 -18.74
C GLY A 207 -16.46 -15.47 -18.47
N THR A 208 -15.75 -16.61 -18.42
CA THR A 208 -16.31 -17.93 -18.13
C THR A 208 -15.44 -18.69 -17.15
N VAL A 209 -16.05 -19.29 -16.13
CA VAL A 209 -15.33 -20.11 -15.15
C VAL A 209 -15.19 -21.53 -15.69
N ASP A 210 -13.98 -21.96 -16.03
CA ASP A 210 -13.72 -23.27 -16.60
C ASP A 210 -12.37 -23.90 -16.18
N PHE A 211 -11.91 -24.87 -16.97
CA PHE A 211 -10.69 -25.61 -16.68
C PHE A 211 -9.42 -24.73 -16.75
N SER A 212 -9.49 -23.60 -17.44
CA SER A 212 -8.40 -22.62 -17.50
C SER A 212 -8.19 -21.98 -16.14
N ASP A 213 -9.27 -21.56 -15.47
CA ASP A 213 -9.22 -20.97 -14.13
C ASP A 213 -8.78 -21.98 -13.08
N LEU A 214 -9.32 -23.21 -13.15
CA LEU A 214 -8.89 -24.28 -12.26
C LEU A 214 -7.40 -24.60 -12.40
N ASN A 215 -6.86 -24.55 -13.62
CA ASN A 215 -5.42 -24.76 -13.83
C ASN A 215 -4.59 -23.62 -13.25
N ILE A 216 -5.06 -22.37 -13.32
CA ILE A 216 -4.39 -21.24 -12.66
C ILE A 216 -4.39 -21.48 -11.15
N MET A 217 -5.56 -21.77 -10.57
CA MET A 217 -5.69 -21.99 -9.13
C MET A 217 -4.82 -23.16 -8.63
N LEU A 218 -4.92 -24.33 -9.26
CA LEU A 218 -4.12 -25.51 -8.88
C LEU A 218 -2.62 -25.33 -9.15
N GLY A 219 -2.27 -24.53 -10.17
CA GLY A 219 -0.88 -24.17 -10.46
C GLY A 219 -0.22 -23.34 -9.35
N ASN A 220 -1.03 -22.62 -8.57
CA ASN A 220 -0.59 -21.77 -7.47
C ASN A 220 -1.04 -22.35 -6.10
N TRP A 221 -1.40 -23.64 -6.02
CA TRP A 221 -1.95 -24.24 -4.80
C TRP A 221 -1.00 -24.13 -3.61
N GLY A 222 -1.50 -23.59 -2.50
CA GLY A 222 -0.77 -23.41 -1.25
C GLY A 222 0.16 -22.20 -1.24
N GLU A 223 0.12 -21.34 -2.26
CA GLU A 223 0.76 -20.03 -2.19
C GLU A 223 0.10 -19.17 -1.12
N VAL A 224 0.94 -18.43 -0.40
CA VAL A 224 0.51 -17.40 0.54
C VAL A 224 1.18 -16.10 0.12
N CYS A 225 0.38 -15.11 -0.21
CA CYS A 225 0.85 -13.79 -0.65
C CYS A 225 0.87 -12.82 0.53
N GLU A 226 1.65 -13.14 1.56
CA GLU A 226 1.73 -12.27 2.73
C GLU A 226 2.35 -10.90 2.37
N SER A 227 1.71 -9.84 2.86
CA SER A 227 2.43 -8.69 3.40
C SER A 227 3.12 -9.15 4.69
N SER A 228 4.45 -9.17 4.75
CA SER A 228 5.15 -9.90 5.82
C SER A 228 4.77 -9.45 7.24
N ASP A 229 4.63 -10.44 8.13
CA ASP A 229 4.40 -10.32 9.59
C ASP A 229 5.28 -9.25 10.31
#